data_AF-A0A3A9A2J3-F1
#
_entry.id   AF-A0A3A9A2J3-F1
#
_cell.length_a   1.000
_cell.length_b   1.000
_cell.length_c   1.000
_cell.angle_alpha   90.00
_cell.angle_beta   90.00
_cell.angle_gamma   90.00
#
_symmetry.space_group_name_H-M   'P 1'
#
loop_
_entity.id
_entity.type
_entity.pdbx_description
1 polymer ?
#
loop_
_entity_poly.entity_id
_entity_poly.type
_entity_poly.pdbx_seq_one_letter_code
_entity_poly.pdbx_strand_id
1 'polypeptide(L)'
;MRRIDRAIERLTDLQDFWMPYVDSTVTYPVDCVFTGRELDTIDWYKANFESTVSENEGLWLKNGGPTDEEWQAYIELLEKKCGMNKLLEVYQDAYNRYSGIEVEE
;
A
#
# COMPACT_ATOMS: atom_id res chain seq x y z
N MET A 1 -32.30 -6.85 6.49
CA MET A 1 -31.21 -6.98 5.49
C MET A 1 -30.21 -8.00 6.01
N ARG A 2 -30.11 -9.17 5.37
CA ARG A 2 -29.20 -10.24 5.81
C ARG A 2 -27.78 -9.78 5.44
N ARG A 3 -26.78 -10.02 6.29
CA ARG A 3 -25.38 -9.56 6.07
C ARG A 3 -24.82 -9.94 4.70
N ILE A 4 -25.37 -11.02 4.10
CA ILE A 4 -25.02 -11.54 2.79
C ILE A 4 -25.48 -10.61 1.66
N ASP A 5 -26.67 -10.01 1.77
CA ASP A 5 -27.24 -9.13 0.72
C ASP A 5 -26.37 -7.87 0.53
N ARG A 6 -25.92 -7.28 1.64
CA ARG A 6 -25.00 -6.11 1.62
C ARG A 6 -23.61 -6.47 1.08
N ALA A 7 -23.13 -7.68 1.33
CA ALA A 7 -21.84 -8.11 0.82
C ALA A 7 -21.88 -8.30 -0.71
N ILE A 8 -23.00 -8.82 -1.24
CA ILE A 8 -23.24 -8.93 -2.67
C ILE A 8 -23.32 -7.54 -3.30
N GLU A 9 -24.11 -6.63 -2.72
CA GLU A 9 -24.24 -5.24 -3.18
C GLU A 9 -22.88 -4.54 -3.30
N ARG A 10 -22.02 -4.64 -2.28
CA ARG A 10 -20.65 -4.09 -2.31
C ARG A 10 -19.79 -4.68 -3.44
N LEU A 11 -19.93 -5.97 -3.71
CA LEU A 11 -19.19 -6.65 -4.78
C LEU A 11 -19.68 -6.20 -6.16
N THR A 12 -20.99 -6.06 -6.32
CA THR A 12 -21.62 -5.54 -7.54
C THR A 12 -21.20 -4.09 -7.79
N ASP A 13 -21.28 -3.21 -6.79
CA ASP A 13 -20.86 -1.82 -6.92
C ASP A 13 -19.37 -1.71 -7.27
N LEU A 14 -18.52 -2.52 -6.64
CA LEU A 14 -17.10 -2.58 -6.95
C LEU A 14 -16.88 -2.89 -8.45
N GLN A 15 -17.52 -3.95 -8.96
CA GLN A 15 -17.33 -4.40 -10.34
C GLN A 15 -17.97 -3.47 -11.37
N ASP A 16 -19.21 -3.04 -11.15
CA ASP A 16 -20.00 -2.36 -12.18
C ASP A 16 -19.77 -0.83 -12.17
N PHE A 17 -19.44 -0.26 -11.01
CA PHE A 17 -19.23 1.17 -10.87
C PHE A 17 -17.75 1.54 -10.74
N TRP A 18 -16.98 0.88 -9.88
CA TRP A 18 -15.62 1.32 -9.56
C TRP A 18 -14.54 0.80 -10.52
N MET A 19 -14.61 -0.47 -10.95
CA MET A 19 -13.61 -1.06 -11.85
C MET A 19 -13.40 -0.33 -13.19
N PRO A 20 -14.43 0.28 -13.83
CA PRO A 20 -14.22 1.09 -15.03
C PRO A 20 -13.29 2.30 -14.84
N TYR A 21 -13.08 2.75 -13.59
CA TYR A 21 -12.18 3.84 -13.24
C TYR A 21 -10.79 3.34 -12.77
N VAL A 22 -10.54 2.03 -12.81
CA VAL A 22 -9.25 1.45 -12.44
C VAL A 22 -8.35 1.38 -13.66
N ASP A 23 -7.32 2.22 -13.70
CA ASP A 23 -6.39 2.32 -14.83
C ASP A 23 -5.54 1.05 -15.04
N SER A 24 -5.30 0.28 -13.97
CA SER A 24 -4.52 -0.94 -14.00
C SER A 24 -5.00 -1.93 -12.94
N THR A 25 -5.25 -3.18 -13.36
CA THR A 25 -5.56 -4.29 -12.46
C THR A 25 -4.31 -5.06 -12.01
N VAL A 26 -3.12 -4.57 -12.38
CA VAL A 26 -1.85 -5.21 -12.03
C VAL A 26 -1.64 -5.15 -10.53
N THR A 27 -1.43 -6.32 -9.93
CA THR A 27 -1.07 -6.47 -8.52
C THR A 27 0.40 -6.86 -8.39
N TYR A 28 0.99 -6.61 -7.22
CA TYR A 28 2.33 -7.11 -6.91
C TYR A 28 2.38 -8.65 -7.10
N PRO A 29 3.38 -9.20 -7.80
CA PRO A 29 3.44 -10.64 -8.10
C PRO A 29 3.53 -11.49 -6.82
N VAL A 30 2.68 -12.52 -6.71
CA VAL A 30 2.60 -13.40 -5.53
C VAL A 30 3.80 -14.33 -5.38
N ASP A 31 4.52 -14.56 -6.48
CA ASP A 31 5.71 -15.39 -6.63
C ASP A 31 7.02 -14.59 -6.50
N CYS A 32 6.93 -13.30 -6.23
CA CYS A 32 8.10 -12.47 -5.92
C CYS A 32 8.71 -12.88 -4.57
N VAL A 33 10.00 -13.21 -4.55
CA VAL A 33 10.71 -13.69 -3.36
C VAL A 33 11.71 -12.66 -2.82
N PHE A 34 11.75 -12.56 -1.50
CA PHE A 34 12.64 -11.68 -0.76
C PHE A 34 13.87 -12.44 -0.23
N THR A 35 15.00 -11.75 -0.19
CA THR A 35 16.20 -12.19 0.51
C THR A 35 16.04 -12.04 2.02
N GLY A 36 16.91 -12.67 2.82
CA GLY A 36 16.86 -12.53 4.29
C GLY A 36 16.96 -11.08 4.78
N ARG A 37 17.84 -10.27 4.19
CA ARG A 37 18.01 -8.85 4.57
C ARG A 37 16.79 -7.99 4.22
N GLU A 38 16.15 -8.32 3.11
CA GLU A 38 14.90 -7.67 2.69
C GLU A 38 13.76 -8.02 3.65
N LEU A 39 13.66 -9.29 4.06
CA LEU A 39 12.71 -9.71 5.08
C LEU A 39 12.96 -9.00 6.42
N ASP A 40 14.21 -8.89 6.87
CA ASP A 40 14.56 -8.16 8.09
C ASP A 40 14.08 -6.69 8.02
N THR A 41 14.23 -6.05 6.85
CA THR A 41 13.78 -4.67 6.61
C THR A 41 12.26 -4.58 6.62
N ILE A 42 11.58 -5.51 5.96
CA ILE A 42 10.12 -5.59 5.93
C ILE A 42 9.58 -5.77 7.36
N ASP A 43 10.10 -6.73 8.11
CA ASP A 43 9.67 -7.03 9.48
C ASP A 43 9.87 -5.84 10.41
N TRP A 44 10.96 -5.08 10.23
CA TRP A 44 11.27 -3.92 11.04
C TRP A 44 10.32 -2.74 10.82
N TYR A 45 9.96 -2.45 9.56
CA TYR A 45 9.24 -1.22 9.21
C TYR A 45 7.74 -1.42 8.93
N LYS A 46 7.34 -2.57 8.39
CA LYS A 46 5.99 -2.79 7.84
C LYS A 46 4.88 -2.55 8.87
N ALA A 47 5.02 -3.10 10.07
CA ALA A 47 3.98 -2.99 11.09
C ALA A 47 3.73 -1.53 11.52
N ASN A 48 4.81 -0.74 11.67
CA ASN A 48 4.71 0.66 12.04
C ASN A 48 4.10 1.48 10.88
N PHE A 49 4.58 1.24 9.66
CA PHE A 49 4.04 1.87 8.46
C PHE A 49 2.53 1.64 8.33
N GLU A 50 2.07 0.38 8.36
CA GLU A 50 0.65 0.04 8.22
C GLU A 50 -0.21 0.61 9.34
N SER A 51 0.29 0.61 10.57
CA SER A 51 -0.44 1.19 11.70
C SER A 51 -0.60 2.71 11.52
N THR A 52 0.46 3.40 11.12
CA THR A 52 0.44 4.86 10.91
C THR A 52 -0.51 5.24 9.77
N VAL A 53 -0.50 4.48 8.66
CA VAL A 53 -1.44 4.68 7.54
C VAL A 53 -2.89 4.50 8.04
N SER A 54 -3.17 3.40 8.72
CA SER A 54 -4.53 3.09 9.19
C SER A 54 -5.06 4.12 10.19
N GLU A 55 -4.23 4.63 11.09
CA GLU A 55 -4.61 5.69 12.02
C GLU A 55 -4.97 7.00 11.31
N ASN A 56 -4.15 7.43 10.34
CA ASN A 56 -4.40 8.65 9.57
C ASN A 56 -5.65 8.52 8.68
N GLU A 57 -5.83 7.38 8.00
CA GLU A 57 -7.06 7.09 7.25
C GLU A 57 -8.30 7.16 8.15
N GLY A 58 -8.22 6.61 9.36
CA GLY A 58 -9.30 6.68 10.34
C GLY A 58 -9.63 8.12 10.76
N LEU A 59 -8.61 8.97 10.91
CA LEU A 59 -8.79 10.39 11.19
C LEU A 59 -9.46 11.12 10.01
N TRP A 60 -9.06 10.82 8.77
CA TRP A 60 -9.64 11.45 7.58
C TRP A 60 -11.09 11.05 7.32
N LEU A 61 -11.42 9.78 7.55
CA LEU A 61 -12.80 9.30 7.47
C LEU A 61 -13.69 9.97 8.54
N LYS A 62 -13.13 10.31 9.70
CA LYS A 62 -13.87 10.92 10.81
C LYS A 62 -13.99 12.45 10.69
N ASN A 63 -12.89 13.12 10.36
CA ASN A 63 -12.76 14.58 10.47
C ASN A 63 -12.76 15.29 9.10
N GLY A 64 -12.74 14.53 8.00
CA GLY A 64 -12.46 15.05 6.67
C GLY A 64 -11.00 14.85 6.28
N GLY A 65 -10.73 14.80 4.97
CA GLY A 65 -9.38 14.61 4.42
C GLY A 65 -8.40 15.71 4.84
N PRO A 66 -7.08 15.46 4.72
CA PRO A 66 -6.05 16.40 5.14
C PRO A 66 -6.02 17.63 4.25
N THR A 67 -5.52 18.75 4.77
CA THR A 67 -5.04 19.84 3.90
C THR A 67 -3.75 19.44 3.17
N ASP A 68 -3.33 20.22 2.18
CA ASP A 68 -2.07 19.97 1.45
C ASP A 68 -0.85 19.96 2.39
N GLU A 69 -0.83 20.85 3.39
CA GLU A 69 0.25 20.90 4.39
C GLU A 69 0.24 19.67 5.31
N GLU A 70 -0.94 19.22 5.75
CA GLU A 70 -1.09 18.02 6.57
C GLU A 70 -0.71 16.76 5.78
N TRP A 71 -1.07 16.71 4.50
CA TRP A 71 -0.68 15.64 3.59
C TRP A 71 0.85 15.56 3.43
N GLN A 72 1.50 16.71 3.23
CA GLN A 72 2.96 16.75 3.11
C GLN A 72 3.65 16.34 4.42
N ALA A 73 3.13 16.76 5.57
CA ALA A 73 3.63 16.35 6.88
C ALA A 73 3.46 14.83 7.11
N TYR A 74 2.35 14.25 6.65
CA TYR A 74 2.11 12.81 6.67
C TYR A 74 3.11 12.04 5.80
N ILE A 75 3.38 12.50 4.59
CA ILE A 75 4.43 11.90 3.73
C ILE A 75 5.78 11.93 4.44
N GLU A 76 6.18 13.08 4.98
CA GLU A 76 7.44 13.20 5.71
C GLU A 76 7.54 12.27 6.92
N LEU A 77 6.42 12.08 7.64
CA LEU A 77 6.33 11.13 8.74
C LEU A 77 6.61 9.70 8.25
N LEU A 78 5.94 9.28 7.18
CA LEU A 78 6.12 7.94 6.60
C LEU A 78 7.55 7.70 6.14
N GLU A 79 8.15 8.68 5.46
CA GLU A 79 9.54 8.59 4.98
C GLU A 79 10.54 8.53 6.13
N LYS A 80 10.45 9.47 7.09
CA LYS A 80 11.48 9.68 8.11
C LYS A 80 11.35 8.76 9.32
N LYS A 81 10.14 8.29 9.63
CA LYS A 81 9.86 7.53 10.87
C LYS A 81 9.36 6.11 10.62
N CYS A 82 8.64 5.88 9.52
CA CYS A 82 8.05 4.56 9.26
C CYS A 82 8.83 3.76 8.20
N GLY A 83 9.91 4.31 7.64
CA GLY A 83 10.78 3.59 6.71
C GLY A 83 10.15 3.35 5.34
N MET A 84 9.22 4.21 4.89
CA MET A 84 8.53 4.05 3.61
C MET A 84 9.50 3.85 2.44
N ASN A 85 10.55 4.67 2.36
CA ASN A 85 11.54 4.58 1.29
C ASN A 85 12.33 3.27 1.33
N LYS A 86 12.55 2.69 2.53
CA LYS A 86 13.23 1.41 2.69
C LYS A 86 12.34 0.24 2.29
N LEU A 87 11.05 0.30 2.61
CA LEU A 87 10.09 -0.67 2.12
C LEU A 87 10.00 -0.60 0.59
N LEU A 88 9.83 0.59 0.02
CA LEU A 88 9.76 0.78 -1.44
C LEU A 88 10.98 0.22 -2.17
N GLU A 89 12.19 0.51 -1.69
CA GLU A 89 13.44 -0.03 -2.21
C GLU A 89 13.42 -1.56 -2.24
N VAL A 90 13.10 -2.20 -1.11
CA VAL A 90 13.02 -3.67 -1.01
C VAL A 90 11.99 -4.27 -1.97
N TYR A 91 10.78 -3.71 -2.06
CA TYR A 91 9.74 -4.23 -2.96
C TYR A 91 10.14 -4.05 -4.42
N GLN A 92 10.78 -2.93 -4.77
CA GLN A 92 11.24 -2.65 -6.13
C GLN A 92 12.39 -3.57 -6.53
N ASP A 93 13.36 -3.79 -5.64
CA ASP A 93 14.50 -4.68 -5.91
C ASP A 93 14.04 -6.13 -6.13
N ALA A 94 13.14 -6.62 -5.29
CA ALA A 94 12.54 -7.93 -5.47
C ALA A 94 11.74 -8.03 -6.76
N TYR A 95 10.99 -6.97 -7.12
CA TYR A 95 10.25 -6.92 -8.37
C TYR A 95 11.17 -6.89 -9.60
N ASN A 96 12.27 -6.14 -9.56
CA ASN A 96 13.24 -6.07 -10.65
C ASN A 96 13.86 -7.46 -10.90
N ARG A 97 14.26 -8.17 -9.84
CA ARG A 97 14.73 -9.56 -9.93
C ARG A 97 13.68 -10.50 -10.49
N TYR A 98 12.43 -10.34 -10.07
CA TYR A 98 11.32 -11.16 -10.56
C TYR A 98 11.04 -10.94 -12.05
N SER A 99 10.99 -9.68 -12.48
CA SER A 99 10.65 -9.28 -13.85
C SER A 99 11.81 -9.45 -14.84
N GLY A 100 13.00 -9.83 -14.36
CA GLY A 100 14.20 -9.96 -15.20
C GLY A 100 14.75 -8.62 -15.69
N ILE A 101 14.38 -7.51 -15.02
CA ILE A 101 14.97 -6.20 -15.27
C ILE A 101 16.37 -6.21 -14.67
N GLU A 102 17.41 -6.27 -15.51
CA GLU A 102 18.79 -6.06 -15.06
C GLU A 102 18.95 -4.60 -14.63
N VAL A 103 19.23 -4.39 -13.35
CA VAL A 103 19.60 -3.06 -12.83
C VAL A 103 21.08 -2.88 -13.15
N GLU A 104 21.41 -2.07 -14.15
CA GLU A 104 22.80 -1.68 -14.43
C GLU A 104 23.36 -0.94 -13.20
N GLU A 105 24.48 -1.45 -12.67
CA GLU A 105 25.25 -0.85 -11.55
C GLU A 105 25.92 0.48 -11.94
#